data_AF-A0A7V3RF39-F1
#
_entry.id   AF-A0A7V3RF39-F1
#
_cell.length_a   1.000
_cell.length_b   1.000
_cell.length_c   1.000
_cell.angle_alpha   90.00
_cell.angle_beta   90.00
_cell.angle_gamma   90.00
#
_symmetry.space_group_name_H-M   'P 1'
#
loop_
_entity.id
_entity.type
_entity.pdbx_description
1 polymer ?
#
loop_
_entity_poly.entity_id
_entity_poly.type
_entity_poly.pdbx_seq_one_letter_code
_entity_poly.pdbx_strand_id
1 'polypeptide(L)' 'MATELVVISGISGAGKTTALGALEDAGYFCMDNIPPALLIDLLSLMDSSLSGKKIATVVDVRAGSSLV' A
#
# COMPACT_ATOMS: atom_id res chain seq x y z
N MET A 1 0.58 -9.93 -17.69
CA MET A 1 1.54 -9.58 -16.62
C MET A 1 0.75 -9.53 -15.32
N ALA A 2 1.24 -10.14 -14.24
CA ALA A 2 0.53 -10.14 -12.97
C ALA A 2 0.80 -8.81 -12.25
N THR A 3 -0.27 -8.13 -11.85
CA THR A 3 -0.21 -6.92 -11.04
C THR A 3 -0.25 -7.34 -9.58
N GLU A 4 0.67 -6.85 -8.76
CA GLU A 4 0.86 -7.31 -7.38
C GLU A 4 0.73 -6.13 -6.42
N LEU A 5 -0.23 -6.23 -5.49
CA LEU A 5 -0.45 -5.26 -4.43
C LEU A 5 -0.23 -5.93 -3.07
N VAL A 6 0.70 -5.39 -2.29
CA VAL A 6 0.97 -5.81 -0.92
C VAL A 6 0.46 -4.74 0.04
N VAL A 7 -0.44 -5.14 0.93
CA VAL A 7 -0.97 -4.25 1.97
C VAL A 7 -0.34 -4.64 3.31
N ILE A 8 0.37 -3.69 3.92
CA ILE A 8 1.03 -3.83 5.21
C ILE A 8 0.14 -3.16 6.25
N SER A 9 -0.18 -3.89 7.31
CA SER A 9 -0.90 -3.36 8.47
C SER A 9 -0.29 -3.91 9.76
N GLY A 10 -0.74 -3.39 10.90
CA GLY A 10 -0.25 -3.77 12.21
C GLY A 10 -0.26 -2.63 13.21
N ILE A 11 -0.10 -2.96 14.48
CA ILE A 11 -0.05 -2.00 15.58
C ILE A 11 1.17 -1.07 15.47
N SER A 12 1.16 0.03 16.23
CA SER A 12 2.33 0.90 16.36
C SER A 12 3.51 0.07 16.88
N GLY A 13 4.69 0.23 16.27
CA GLY A 13 5.88 -0.56 16.63
C GLY A 13 5.97 -1.97 16.02
N ALA A 14 4.97 -2.45 15.27
CA ALA A 14 5.00 -3.79 14.64
C ALA A 14 6.01 -3.97 13.49
N GLY A 15 6.86 -2.98 13.21
CA GLY A 15 7.84 -3.06 12.12
C GLY A 15 7.30 -2.76 10.73
N LYS A 16 6.16 -2.07 10.59
CA LYS A 16 5.56 -1.70 9.28
C LYS A 16 6.55 -0.97 8.37
N THR A 17 7.30 -0.01 8.92
CA THR A 17 8.34 0.73 8.18
C THR A 17 9.47 -0.18 7.72
N THR A 18 9.88 -1.14 8.55
CA THR A 18 10.90 -2.13 8.18
C THR A 18 10.41 -3.05 7.07
N ALA A 19 9.16 -3.52 7.14
CA ALA A 19 8.56 -4.33 6.10
C ALA A 19 8.42 -3.56 4.78
N LEU A 20 8.04 -2.28 4.85
CA LEU A 20 7.94 -1.42 3.67
C LEU A 20 9.31 -1.20 3.02
N GLY A 21 10.36 -0.94 3.81
CA GLY A 21 11.73 -0.82 3.29
C GLY A 21 12.23 -2.10 2.61
N ALA A 22 11.94 -3.27 3.19
CA ALA A 22 12.31 -4.54 2.56
C ALA A 22 11.58 -4.78 1.21
N LEU A 23 10.36 -4.27 1.08
CA LEU A 23 9.62 -4.32 -0.19
C LEU A 23 10.18 -3.32 -1.20
N GLU A 24 10.60 -2.13 -0.75
CA GLU A 24 11.28 -1.14 -1.58
C GLU A 24 12.56 -1.73 -2.18
N ASP A 25 13.39 -2.36 -1.35
CA ASP A 25 14.60 -3.07 -1.78
C ASP A 25 14.30 -4.22 -2.77
N ALA A 26 13.12 -4.84 -2.64
CA ALA A 26 12.63 -5.88 -3.55
C ALA A 26 12.01 -5.34 -4.86
N GLY A 27 12.03 -4.02 -5.06
CA GLY A 27 11.56 -3.34 -6.26
C GLY A 27 10.05 -3.03 -6.26
N TYR A 28 9.41 -3.00 -5.09
CA TYR A 28 8.03 -2.53 -4.96
C TYR A 28 7.97 -1.00 -4.91
N PHE A 29 6.95 -0.45 -5.56
CA PHE A 29 6.58 0.94 -5.36
C PHE A 29 5.89 1.09 -4.00
N CYS A 30 6.59 1.69 -3.04
CA CYS A 30 6.18 1.76 -1.65
C CYS A 30 5.43 3.07 -1.32
N MET A 31 4.28 2.97 -0.67
CA MET A 31 3.43 4.10 -0.28
C MET A 31 3.00 3.99 1.18
N ASP A 32 3.41 4.90 2.04
CA ASP A 32 3.04 4.90 3.46
C ASP A 32 1.75 5.71 3.71
N ASN A 33 0.99 5.30 4.73
CA ASN A 33 -0.17 6.00 5.27
C ASN A 33 -1.25 6.37 4.23
N ILE A 34 -1.54 5.47 3.29
CA ILE A 34 -2.60 5.69 2.29
C ILE A 34 -3.96 5.41 2.94
N PRO A 35 -4.92 6.35 2.87
CA PRO A 35 -6.26 6.12 3.38
C PRO A 35 -6.95 4.99 2.60
N PRO A 36 -7.75 4.13 3.26
CA PRO A 36 -8.41 3.00 2.61
C PRO A 36 -9.27 3.37 1.40
N ALA A 37 -9.82 4.59 1.37
CA ALA A 37 -10.60 5.09 0.24
C ALA A 37 -9.77 5.21 -1.05
N LEU A 38 -8.53 5.67 -0.96
CA LEU A 38 -7.63 5.82 -2.12
C LEU A 38 -7.06 4.48 -2.61
N LEU A 39 -7.13 3.44 -1.79
CA LEU A 39 -6.70 2.09 -2.17
C LEU A 39 -7.57 1.52 -3.30
N ILE A 40 -8.87 1.83 -3.28
CA ILE A 40 -9.82 1.42 -4.34
C ILE A 40 -9.47 2.11 -5.66
N ASP A 41 -9.13 3.40 -5.62
CA ASP A 41 -8.71 4.14 -6.80
C ASP A 41 -7.38 3.60 -7.35
N LEU A 42 -6.44 3.23 -6.48
CA LEU A 42 -5.19 2.58 -6.89
C LEU A 42 -5.41 1.25 -7.61
N LEU A 43 -6.32 0.41 -7.12
CA LEU A 43 -6.66 -0.85 -7.78
C LEU A 43 -7.21 -0.62 -9.19
N SER A 44 -8.06 0.41 -9.36
CA SER A 44 -8.59 0.79 -10.68
C SER A 44 -7.48 1.25 -11.65
N LEU A 45 -6.46 1.93 -11.12
CA LEU A 45 -5.26 2.34 -11.87
C LEU A 45 -4.32 1.16 -12.18
N MET A 46 -4.27 0.16 -11.30
CA MET A 46 -3.50 -1.08 -11.47
C MET A 46 -4.01 -1.96 -12.62
N ASP A 47 -5.32 -2.01 -12.80
CA ASP A 47 -5.94 -2.73 -13.92
C ASP A 47 -5.77 -2.00 -15.26
N SER A 48 -5.57 -0.68 -15.24
CA SER A 48 -5.55 0.14 -16.45
C SER A 48 -4.15 0.56 -16.90
N SER A 49 -3.42 1.31 -16.06
CA SER A 49 -2.16 2.00 -16.43
C SER A 49 -0.92 1.46 -15.73
N LEU A 50 -1.08 0.80 -14.58
CA LEU A 50 0.03 0.26 -13.79
C LEU A 50 0.16 -1.27 -13.95
N SER A 51 -0.33 -1.81 -15.07
CA SER A 51 -0.30 -3.25 -15.36
C SER A 51 1.14 -3.79 -15.27
N GLY A 52 1.34 -4.83 -14.44
CA GLY A 52 2.66 -5.44 -14.21
C GLY A 52 3.57 -4.67 -13.24
N LYS A 53 3.08 -3.66 -12.53
CA LYS A 53 3.80 -3.02 -11.43
C LYS A 53 3.57 -3.77 -10.11
N LYS A 54 4.60 -3.76 -9.27
CA LYS A 54 4.56 -4.23 -7.88
C LYS A 54 4.39 -3.04 -6.97
N ILE A 55 3.33 -3.03 -6.17
CA ILE A 55 2.99 -1.92 -5.27
C ILE A 55 2.89 -2.45 -3.85
N ALA A 56 3.48 -1.73 -2.90
CA ALA A 56 3.37 -2.00 -1.48
C ALA A 56 2.82 -0.77 -0.77
N THR A 57 1.83 -0.93 0.10
CA THR A 57 1.29 0.20 0.87
C THR A 57 1.03 -0.14 2.31
N VAL A 58 1.26 0.82 3.20
CA VAL A 58 0.89 0.73 4.60
C VAL A 58 -0.49 1.37 4.80
N VAL A 59 -1.40 0.61 5.42
CA VAL A 59 -2.74 1.10 5.77
C VAL A 59 -2.87 1.19 7.28
N ASP A 60 -3.13 2.40 7.76
CA ASP A 60 -3.61 2.62 9.11
C ASP A 60 -5.15 2.67 9.11
N VAL A 61 -5.79 1.67 9.73
CA VAL A 61 -7.25 1.61 9.91
C VAL A 61 -7.81 2.79 10.72
N ARG A 62 -6.97 3.56 11.43
CA ARG A 62 -7.36 4.82 12.08
C ARG A 62 -7.58 5.96 11.08
N ALA A 63 -7.01 5.90 9.88
CA ALA A 63 -7.16 6.95 8.88
C ALA A 63 -8.61 7.04 8.34
N GLY A 64 -9.37 5.94 8.39
CA GLY A 64 -10.77 5.91 7.96
C GLY A 64 -11.75 6.67 8.88
N SER A 65 -11.37 6.94 10.14
CA SER A 65 -12.25 7.61 11.12
C SER A 65 -12.08 9.13 11.20
N SER A 66 -11.14 9.72 10.45
CA SER A 66 -10.88 11.17 10.48
C SER A 66 -11.44 11.93 9.28
N LEU A 67 -12.30 11.31 8.48
CA LEU A 67 -13.10 11.98 7.46
C LEU A 67 -14.49 12.23 8.04
N VAL A 68 -14.59 13.25 8.91
CA VAL A 68 -15.84 13.88 9.34
C VAL A 68 -15.78 15.36 9.04
#